data_AF-A0A2W6B7M9-F1
#
_entry.id   AF-A0A2W6B7M9-F1
#
_cell.length_a   1.000
_cell.length_b   1.000
_cell.length_c   1.000
_cell.angle_alpha   90.00
_cell.angle_beta   90.00
_cell.angle_gamma   90.00
#
_symmetry.space_group_name_H-M   'P 1'
#
loop_
_entity.id
_entity.type
_entity.pdbx_description
1 polymer ?
#
loop_
_entity_poly.entity_id
_entity_poly.type
_entity_poly.pdbx_seq_one_letter_code
_entity_poly.pdbx_strand_id
1 'polypeptide(L)'
;MGLWSRFRSIFGAKVNKALDRVEDPTETLDYSYQKQQELLRNVKRGLADVATAKQRLKLQEQKLRQEDDKLGSQAQRAVELGRDDLAREALGRRQTLEPQITSLQTQVQDLDQQQVKLTQASQALQTKIEMFRTEKERLKAQYSASAAQVKIGESFTGLSREMNDIGSSVQRAQDRIEQMQARSGALDELIDSGALTDYTAQLGGGGDDLDRQLQLAGGTDNSVEAQLAAMKAQLGQGDTPPRLPDG
;
A
#
# COMPACT_ATOMS: atom_id res chain seq x y z
N MET A 1 3.02 27.01 32.99
CA MET A 1 3.35 25.69 32.39
C MET A 1 2.05 25.06 31.90
N GLY A 2 1.68 25.34 30.64
CA GLY A 2 0.35 25.01 30.10
C GLY A 2 0.15 23.52 29.77
N LEU A 3 -1.10 23.05 29.85
CA LEU A 3 -1.54 21.69 29.52
C LEU A 3 -1.04 21.19 28.14
N TRP A 4 -0.79 22.12 27.22
CA TRP A 4 -0.18 21.88 25.91
C TRP A 4 1.23 21.26 25.96
N SER A 5 2.07 21.61 26.94
CA SER A 5 3.41 21.01 27.07
C SER A 5 3.35 19.58 27.60
N ARG A 6 2.34 19.28 28.43
CA ARG A 6 2.07 17.94 28.94
C ARG A 6 1.57 17.01 27.83
N PHE A 7 0.73 17.51 26.92
CA PHE A 7 0.27 16.74 25.76
C PHE A 7 1.43 16.36 24.82
N ARG A 8 2.35 17.29 24.55
CA ARG A 8 3.54 17.04 23.71
C ARG A 8 4.53 16.07 24.37
N SER A 9 4.65 16.10 25.69
CA SER A 9 5.54 15.20 26.45
C SER A 9 5.03 13.76 26.50
N ILE A 10 3.71 13.55 26.60
CA ILE A 10 3.14 12.19 26.60
C ILE A 10 3.24 11.54 25.22
N PHE A 11 3.14 12.33 24.13
CA PHE A 11 3.31 11.81 22.77
C PHE A 11 4.78 11.56 22.41
N GLY A 12 5.72 12.42 22.84
CA GLY A 12 7.15 12.26 22.52
C GLY A 12 7.83 11.08 23.21
N ALA A 13 7.40 10.70 24.42
CA ALA A 13 8.10 9.70 25.23
C ALA A 13 7.87 8.24 24.79
N LYS A 14 6.87 7.95 23.94
CA LYS A 14 6.58 6.58 23.47
C LYS A 14 7.06 6.27 22.04
N VAL A 15 7.65 7.24 21.34
CA VAL A 15 8.08 7.06 19.94
C VAL A 15 9.41 6.29 19.83
N ASN A 16 10.27 6.36 20.86
CA ASN A 16 11.63 5.79 20.77
C ASN A 16 11.75 4.27 20.97
N LYS A 17 10.67 3.55 21.30
CA LYS A 17 10.73 2.08 21.51
C LYS A 17 9.89 1.26 20.52
N ALA A 18 9.12 1.91 19.66
CA ALA A 18 8.33 1.25 18.62
C ALA A 18 8.98 1.34 17.23
N LEU A 19 9.99 2.21 17.05
CA LEU A 19 10.59 2.50 15.76
C LEU A 19 11.38 1.32 15.16
N ASP A 20 11.92 0.44 16.00
CA ASP A 20 12.73 -0.71 15.55
C ASP A 20 11.89 -1.93 15.13
N ARG A 21 10.55 -1.83 15.20
CA ARG A 21 9.65 -2.98 14.96
C ARG A 21 8.57 -2.72 13.90
N VAL A 22 8.59 -1.57 13.24
CA VAL A 22 7.71 -1.31 12.11
C VAL A 22 8.52 -1.48 10.83
N GLU A 23 8.72 -2.74 10.44
CA GLU A 23 9.37 -3.10 9.17
C GLU A 23 8.53 -2.68 7.95
N ASP A 24 7.22 -2.42 8.11
CA ASP A 24 6.34 -1.99 7.04
C ASP A 24 5.97 -0.49 7.14
N PRO A 25 6.49 0.38 6.25
CA PRO A 25 6.15 1.81 6.25
C PRO A 25 4.66 2.07 6.03
N THR A 26 3.91 1.12 5.45
CA THR A 26 2.47 1.28 5.21
C THR A 26 1.65 1.20 6.50
N GLU A 27 2.02 0.33 7.44
CA GLU A 27 1.36 0.21 8.75
C GLU A 27 1.57 1.46 9.61
N THR A 28 2.78 2.04 9.55
CA THR A 28 3.10 3.30 10.25
C THR A 28 2.17 4.43 9.80
N LEU A 29 1.91 4.52 8.50
CA LEU A 29 1.03 5.55 7.94
C LEU A 29 -0.43 5.34 8.34
N ASP A 30 -0.92 4.09 8.33
CA ASP A 30 -2.28 3.76 8.76
C ASP A 30 -2.48 4.05 10.26
N TYR A 31 -1.52 3.67 11.11
CA TYR A 31 -1.54 4.00 12.54
C TYR A 31 -1.53 5.51 12.78
N SER A 32 -0.68 6.25 12.06
CA SER A 32 -0.61 7.71 12.15
C SER A 32 -1.93 8.36 11.76
N TYR A 33 -2.58 7.88 10.70
CA TYR A 33 -3.90 8.37 10.28
C TYR A 33 -4.97 8.12 11.34
N GLN A 34 -5.01 6.92 11.92
CA GLN A 34 -5.93 6.59 13.00
C GLN A 34 -5.73 7.50 14.22
N LYS A 35 -4.48 7.76 14.60
CA LYS A 35 -4.17 8.68 15.71
C LYS A 35 -4.61 10.10 15.43
N GLN A 36 -4.43 10.60 14.20
CA GLN A 36 -4.93 11.93 13.85
C GLN A 36 -6.46 12.00 13.90
N GLN A 37 -7.18 10.96 13.47
CA GLN A 37 -8.65 10.91 13.61
C GLN A 37 -9.10 10.87 15.07
N GLU A 38 -8.39 10.14 15.93
CA GLU A 38 -8.64 10.13 17.38
C GLU A 38 -8.47 11.53 17.99
N LEU A 39 -7.39 12.23 17.61
CA LEU A 39 -7.16 13.62 18.02
C LEU A 39 -8.31 14.54 17.56
N LEU A 40 -8.75 14.43 16.30
CA LEU A 40 -9.88 15.22 15.80
C LEU A 40 -11.17 14.95 16.59
N ARG A 41 -11.45 13.69 16.92
CA ARG A 41 -12.61 13.32 17.77
C ARG A 41 -12.51 13.94 19.16
N ASN A 42 -11.33 13.93 19.76
CA ASN A 42 -11.10 14.53 21.08
C ASN A 42 -11.26 16.06 21.05
N VAL A 43 -10.76 16.74 20.01
CA VAL A 43 -10.98 18.18 19.81
C VAL A 43 -12.47 18.49 19.66
N LYS A 44 -13.21 17.70 18.87
CA LYS A 44 -14.66 17.86 18.71
C LYS A 44 -15.43 17.67 20.02
N ARG A 45 -15.04 16.70 20.85
CA ARG A 45 -15.61 16.56 22.21
C ARG A 45 -15.32 17.77 23.09
N GLY A 46 -14.06 18.22 23.15
CA GLY A 46 -13.69 19.41 23.91
C GLY A 46 -14.43 20.66 23.46
N LEU A 47 -14.70 20.80 22.16
CA LEU A 47 -15.52 21.89 21.63
C LEU A 47 -16.98 21.80 22.11
N ALA A 48 -17.55 20.60 22.16
CA ALA A 48 -18.89 20.37 22.71
C ALA A 48 -18.93 20.72 24.21
N ASP A 49 -17.93 20.31 24.99
CA ASP A 49 -17.84 20.63 26.41
C ASP A 49 -17.78 22.15 26.65
N VAL A 50 -17.00 22.87 25.85
CA VAL A 50 -16.93 24.35 25.89
C VAL A 50 -18.29 24.97 25.53
N ALA A 51 -18.96 24.47 24.50
CA ALA A 51 -20.28 24.95 24.11
C ALA A 51 -21.32 24.72 25.21
N THR A 52 -21.30 23.55 25.87
CA THR A 52 -22.16 23.23 27.01
C THR A 52 -21.87 24.14 28.20
N ALA A 53 -20.60 24.35 28.56
CA ALA A 53 -20.21 25.25 29.63
C ALA A 53 -20.69 26.68 29.35
N LYS A 54 -20.47 27.18 28.13
CA LYS A 54 -20.94 28.50 27.70
C LYS A 54 -22.46 28.64 27.83
N GLN A 55 -23.20 27.63 27.36
CA GLN A 55 -24.67 27.66 27.43
C GLN A 55 -25.17 27.65 28.88
N ARG A 56 -24.50 26.88 29.76
CA ARG A 56 -24.83 26.86 31.19
C ARG A 56 -24.64 28.23 31.83
N LEU A 57 -23.54 28.92 31.53
CA LEU A 57 -23.29 30.29 32.03
C LEU A 57 -24.31 31.29 31.47
N LYS A 58 -24.66 31.21 30.18
CA LYS A 58 -25.72 32.05 29.58
C LYS A 58 -27.07 31.85 30.27
N LEU A 59 -27.45 30.62 30.60
CA LEU A 59 -28.68 30.34 31.33
C LEU A 59 -28.65 30.91 32.76
N GLN A 60 -27.50 30.90 33.43
CA GLN A 60 -27.33 31.54 34.74
C GLN A 60 -27.43 33.07 34.63
N GLU A 61 -26.75 33.66 33.65
CA GLU A 61 -26.81 35.09 33.37
C GLU A 61 -28.26 35.52 33.08
N GLN A 62 -28.98 34.78 32.25
CA GLN A 62 -30.38 35.06 31.91
C GLN A 62 -31.29 35.03 33.15
N LYS A 63 -31.06 34.12 34.10
CA LYS A 63 -31.83 34.09 35.35
C LYS A 63 -31.59 35.34 36.20
N LEU A 64 -30.33 35.75 36.34
CA LEU A 64 -29.99 36.97 37.09
C LEU A 64 -30.55 38.23 36.40
N ARG A 65 -30.52 38.30 35.06
CA ARG A 65 -31.15 39.39 34.30
C ARG A 65 -32.65 39.46 34.53
N GLN A 66 -33.34 38.32 34.50
CA GLN A 66 -34.78 38.29 34.79
C GLN A 66 -35.10 38.74 36.22
N GLU A 67 -34.23 38.45 37.18
CA GLU A 67 -34.36 38.93 38.54
C GLU A 67 -34.10 40.44 38.64
N ASP A 68 -33.06 40.93 37.97
CA ASP A 68 -32.75 42.35 37.87
C ASP A 68 -33.89 43.16 37.24
N ASP A 69 -34.46 42.66 36.13
CA ASP A 69 -35.61 43.27 35.44
C ASP A 69 -36.83 43.33 36.37
N LYS A 70 -37.12 42.23 37.10
CA LYS A 70 -38.22 42.17 38.07
C LYS A 70 -38.05 43.20 39.18
N LEU A 71 -36.86 43.31 39.75
CA LEU A 71 -36.55 44.30 40.77
C LEU A 71 -36.65 45.72 40.19
N GLY A 72 -36.27 45.91 38.92
CA GLY A 72 -36.44 47.17 38.21
C GLY A 72 -37.90 47.59 38.10
N SER A 73 -38.77 46.67 37.65
CA SER A 73 -40.22 46.91 37.59
C SER A 73 -40.86 47.06 38.98
N GLN A 74 -40.31 46.45 40.03
CA GLN A 74 -40.76 46.67 41.41
C GLN A 74 -40.37 48.06 41.91
N ALA A 75 -39.13 48.50 41.65
CA ALA A 75 -38.67 49.84 42.00
C ALA A 75 -39.49 50.93 41.31
N GLN A 76 -39.75 50.78 40.00
CA GLN A 76 -40.61 51.71 39.24
C GLN A 76 -42.01 51.83 39.85
N ARG A 77 -42.67 50.70 40.11
CA ARG A 77 -44.00 50.69 40.75
C ARG A 77 -43.99 51.28 42.16
N ALA A 78 -42.94 51.04 42.93
CA ALA A 78 -42.82 51.61 44.27
C ALA A 78 -42.72 53.15 44.22
N VAL A 79 -41.98 53.70 43.26
CA VAL A 79 -41.91 55.16 43.02
C VAL A 79 -43.26 55.72 42.59
N GLU A 80 -43.97 55.05 41.68
CA GLU A 80 -45.33 55.45 41.25
C GLU A 80 -46.32 55.51 42.43
N LEU A 81 -46.15 54.64 43.42
CA LEU A 81 -46.97 54.57 44.63
C LEU A 81 -46.46 55.48 45.76
N GLY A 82 -45.42 56.29 45.54
CA GLY A 82 -44.82 57.17 46.54
C GLY A 82 -44.11 56.45 47.69
N ARG A 83 -43.71 55.18 47.49
CA ARG A 83 -43.02 54.33 48.46
C ARG A 83 -41.52 54.27 48.19
N ASP A 84 -40.85 55.38 48.48
CA ASP A 84 -39.41 55.54 48.22
C ASP A 84 -38.52 54.57 49.02
N ASP A 85 -38.98 54.12 50.18
CA ASP A 85 -38.32 53.09 50.99
C ASP A 85 -38.24 51.75 50.25
N LEU A 86 -39.36 51.28 49.70
CA LEU A 86 -39.42 50.05 48.90
C LEU A 86 -38.65 50.19 47.58
N ALA A 87 -38.68 51.38 46.97
CA ALA A 87 -37.90 51.64 45.76
C ALA A 87 -36.39 51.54 46.04
N ARG A 88 -35.90 52.14 47.14
CA ARG A 88 -34.49 52.03 47.54
C ARG A 88 -34.09 50.60 47.87
N GLU A 89 -34.95 49.83 48.54
CA GLU A 89 -34.67 48.42 48.83
C GLU A 89 -34.53 47.60 47.54
N ALA A 90 -35.47 47.75 46.60
CA ALA A 90 -35.44 47.06 45.31
C ALA A 90 -34.18 47.42 44.51
N LEU A 91 -33.84 48.72 44.43
CA LEU A 91 -32.61 49.18 43.78
C LEU A 91 -31.34 48.69 44.48
N GLY A 92 -31.33 48.63 45.81
CA GLY A 92 -30.21 48.08 46.59
C GLY A 92 -29.97 46.61 46.26
N ARG A 93 -31.03 45.81 46.10
CA ARG A 93 -30.92 44.42 45.65
C ARG A 93 -30.38 44.31 44.23
N ARG A 94 -30.86 45.14 43.28
CA ARG A 94 -30.33 45.18 41.90
C ARG A 94 -28.83 45.45 41.86
N GLN A 95 -28.37 46.40 42.68
CA GLN A 95 -26.95 46.75 42.76
C GLN A 95 -26.06 45.57 43.15
N THR A 96 -26.60 44.56 43.85
CA THR A 96 -25.86 43.33 44.17
C THR A 96 -25.81 42.31 43.02
N LEU A 97 -26.73 42.42 42.04
CA LEU A 97 -26.83 41.52 40.89
C LEU A 97 -25.94 41.98 39.72
N GLU A 98 -25.83 43.29 39.49
CA GLU A 98 -24.99 43.85 38.41
C GLU A 98 -23.55 43.29 38.34
N PRO A 99 -22.77 43.20 39.45
CA PRO A 99 -21.42 42.66 39.36
C PRO A 99 -21.41 41.17 39.00
N GLN A 100 -22.43 40.41 39.43
CA GLN A 100 -22.55 38.98 39.10
C GLN A 100 -22.89 38.79 37.62
N ILE A 101 -23.83 39.58 37.09
CA ILE A 101 -24.19 39.58 35.66
C ILE A 101 -22.97 39.94 34.82
N THR A 102 -22.26 41.01 35.19
CA THR A 102 -21.05 41.46 34.47
C THR A 102 -19.97 40.39 34.48
N SER A 103 -19.73 39.74 35.63
CA SER A 103 -18.78 38.63 35.72
C SER A 103 -19.15 37.45 34.81
N LEU A 104 -20.43 37.07 34.76
CA LEU A 104 -20.90 36.00 33.88
C LEU A 104 -20.77 36.38 32.40
N GLN A 105 -21.06 37.63 32.03
CA GLN A 105 -20.85 38.12 30.66
C GLN A 105 -19.39 37.98 30.22
N THR A 106 -18.44 38.39 31.07
CA THR A 106 -17.01 38.24 30.78
C THR A 106 -16.65 36.77 30.59
N GLN A 107 -17.09 35.88 31.48
CA GLN A 107 -16.83 34.45 31.36
C GLN A 107 -17.44 33.85 30.08
N VAL A 108 -18.65 34.26 29.70
CA VAL A 108 -19.29 33.83 28.45
C VAL A 108 -18.49 34.31 27.24
N GLN A 109 -17.99 35.56 27.26
CA GLN A 109 -17.19 36.12 26.19
C GLN A 109 -15.84 35.41 26.05
N ASP A 110 -15.20 35.08 27.16
CA ASP A 110 -13.95 34.32 27.17
C ASP A 110 -14.15 32.92 26.56
N LEU A 111 -15.22 32.22 26.94
CA LEU A 111 -15.57 30.92 26.36
C LEU A 111 -15.93 31.03 24.87
N ASP A 112 -16.55 32.12 24.44
CA ASP A 112 -16.86 32.36 23.03
C ASP A 112 -15.58 32.49 22.19
N GLN A 113 -14.61 33.27 22.66
CA GLN A 113 -13.30 33.38 22.01
C GLN A 113 -12.55 32.04 21.97
N GLN A 114 -12.61 31.27 23.06
CA GLN A 114 -12.03 29.93 23.10
C GLN A 114 -12.72 28.98 22.11
N GLN A 115 -14.04 29.02 22.02
CA GLN A 115 -14.83 28.22 21.09
C GLN A 115 -14.45 28.53 19.63
N VAL A 116 -14.33 29.81 19.27
CA VAL A 116 -13.91 30.22 17.92
C VAL A 116 -12.51 29.69 17.59
N LYS A 117 -11.55 29.84 18.50
CA LYS A 117 -10.18 29.33 18.32
C LYS A 117 -10.15 27.81 18.15
N LEU A 118 -10.89 27.07 18.98
CA LEU A 118 -10.97 25.61 18.89
C LEU A 118 -11.67 25.14 17.61
N THR A 119 -12.69 25.86 17.16
CA THR A 119 -13.39 25.57 15.89
C THR A 119 -12.45 25.73 14.70
N GLN A 120 -11.69 26.84 14.64
CA GLN A 120 -10.69 27.07 13.60
C GLN A 120 -9.58 26.01 13.63
N ALA A 121 -9.08 25.67 14.82
CA ALA A 121 -8.08 24.62 14.98
C ALA A 121 -8.59 23.24 14.55
N SER A 122 -9.85 22.93 14.85
CA SER A 122 -10.52 21.69 14.41
C SER A 122 -10.65 21.63 12.89
N GLN A 123 -11.05 22.74 12.26
CA GLN A 123 -11.15 22.83 10.80
C GLN A 123 -9.79 22.61 10.14
N ALA A 124 -8.75 23.28 10.64
CA ALA A 124 -7.39 23.14 10.13
C ALA A 124 -6.85 21.71 10.32
N LEU A 125 -7.14 21.08 11.46
CA LEU A 125 -6.76 19.69 11.72
C LEU A 125 -7.48 18.74 10.76
N GLN A 126 -8.77 18.95 10.50
CA GLN A 126 -9.53 18.15 9.54
C GLN A 126 -8.93 18.25 8.12
N THR A 127 -8.60 19.45 7.65
CA THR A 127 -7.94 19.63 6.35
C THR A 127 -6.59 18.90 6.29
N LYS A 128 -5.78 18.99 7.35
CA LYS A 128 -4.49 18.26 7.44
C LYS A 128 -4.67 16.74 7.41
N ILE A 129 -5.70 16.23 8.06
CA ILE A 129 -6.03 14.79 8.07
C ILE A 129 -6.40 14.30 6.68
N GLU A 130 -7.20 15.06 5.93
CA GLU A 130 -7.57 14.69 4.55
C GLU A 130 -6.35 14.76 3.61
N MET A 131 -5.49 15.77 3.74
CA MET A 131 -4.23 15.80 2.99
C MET A 131 -3.34 14.60 3.32
N PHE A 132 -3.23 14.24 4.60
CA PHE A 132 -2.46 13.08 5.04
C PHE A 132 -3.04 11.78 4.51
N ARG A 133 -4.37 11.66 4.42
CA ARG A 133 -5.03 10.48 3.83
C ARG A 133 -4.60 10.28 2.37
N THR A 134 -4.65 11.34 1.56
CA THR A 134 -4.22 11.28 0.16
C THR A 134 -2.74 10.94 0.04
N GLU A 135 -1.90 11.60 0.85
CA GLU A 135 -0.46 11.36 0.84
C GLU A 135 -0.10 9.93 1.28
N LYS A 136 -0.82 9.39 2.27
CA LYS A 136 -0.70 7.99 2.69
C LYS A 136 -0.97 7.05 1.52
N GLU A 137 -2.10 7.20 0.82
CA GLU A 137 -2.43 6.30 -0.30
C GLU A 137 -1.40 6.42 -1.43
N ARG A 138 -0.91 7.64 -1.72
CA ARG A 138 0.18 7.88 -2.67
C ARG A 138 1.46 7.14 -2.28
N LEU A 139 1.85 7.22 -1.01
CA LEU A 139 3.05 6.55 -0.49
C LEU A 139 2.89 5.03 -0.47
N LYS A 140 1.72 4.50 -0.11
CA LYS A 140 1.42 3.06 -0.19
C LYS A 140 1.53 2.53 -1.61
N ALA A 141 0.99 3.27 -2.59
CA ALA A 141 1.09 2.89 -4.01
C ALA A 141 2.55 2.89 -4.50
N GLN A 142 3.33 3.93 -4.18
CA GLN A 142 4.76 3.97 -4.51
C GLN A 142 5.53 2.83 -3.87
N TYR A 143 5.29 2.54 -2.59
CA TYR A 143 5.91 1.42 -1.90
C TYR A 143 5.60 0.09 -2.59
N SER A 144 4.33 -0.16 -2.93
CA SER A 144 3.93 -1.36 -3.67
C SER A 144 4.60 -1.46 -5.05
N ALA A 145 4.74 -0.35 -5.77
CA ALA A 145 5.40 -0.33 -7.07
C ALA A 145 6.91 -0.62 -6.94
N SER A 146 7.58 0.02 -5.98
CA SER A 146 9.00 -0.23 -5.69
C SER A 146 9.25 -1.67 -5.21
N ALA A 147 8.38 -2.21 -4.36
CA ALA A 147 8.46 -3.61 -3.91
C ALA A 147 8.29 -4.59 -5.09
N ALA A 148 7.39 -4.30 -6.03
CA ALA A 148 7.24 -5.10 -7.25
C ALA A 148 8.48 -5.01 -8.16
N GLN A 149 9.08 -3.83 -8.30
CA GLN A 149 10.32 -3.64 -9.08
C GLN A 149 11.48 -4.44 -8.49
N VAL A 150 11.66 -4.41 -7.16
CA VAL A 150 12.69 -5.21 -6.47
C VAL A 150 12.44 -6.70 -6.72
N LYS A 151 11.21 -7.18 -6.54
CA LYS A 151 10.86 -8.58 -6.77
C LYS A 151 11.12 -9.05 -8.21
N ILE A 152 10.84 -8.21 -9.21
CA ILE A 152 11.16 -8.49 -10.62
C ILE A 152 12.67 -8.54 -10.84
N GLY A 153 13.43 -7.59 -10.29
CA GLY A 153 14.90 -7.57 -10.38
C GLY A 153 15.55 -8.79 -9.71
N GLU A 154 15.06 -9.19 -8.54
CA GLU A 154 15.48 -10.41 -7.84
C GLU A 154 15.15 -11.67 -8.65
N SER A 155 13.96 -11.74 -9.25
CA SER A 155 13.57 -12.85 -10.12
C SER A 155 14.47 -12.92 -11.36
N PHE A 156 14.78 -11.78 -11.99
CA PHE A 156 15.63 -11.73 -13.17
C PHE A 156 17.10 -12.06 -12.87
N THR A 157 17.63 -11.59 -11.74
CA THR A 157 18.99 -11.94 -11.28
C THR A 157 19.09 -13.39 -10.79
N GLY A 158 18.00 -13.95 -10.24
CA GLY A 158 17.87 -15.37 -9.94
C GLY A 158 17.87 -16.23 -11.21
N LEU A 159 17.05 -15.85 -12.20
CA LEU A 159 16.98 -16.51 -13.51
C LEU A 159 18.31 -16.40 -14.27
N SER A 160 18.98 -15.25 -14.20
CA SER A 160 20.28 -15.03 -14.84
C SER A 160 21.38 -15.91 -14.25
N ARG A 161 21.34 -16.19 -12.93
CA ARG A 161 22.23 -17.16 -12.29
C ARG A 161 21.99 -18.57 -12.81
N GLU A 162 20.72 -18.98 -12.88
CA GLU A 162 20.33 -20.30 -13.37
C GLU A 162 20.65 -20.48 -14.87
N MET A 163 20.42 -19.46 -15.70
CA MET A 163 20.78 -19.48 -17.12
C MET A 163 22.30 -19.53 -17.35
N ASN A 164 23.09 -18.82 -16.53
CA ASN A 164 24.55 -18.89 -16.60
C ASN A 164 25.07 -20.30 -16.25
N ASP A 165 24.48 -20.93 -15.22
CA ASP A 165 24.80 -22.30 -14.85
C ASP A 165 24.45 -23.30 -15.96
N ILE A 166 23.29 -23.15 -16.61
CA ILE A 166 22.88 -23.97 -17.76
C ILE A 166 23.84 -23.78 -18.94
N GLY A 167 24.19 -22.55 -19.30
CA GLY A 167 25.15 -22.27 -20.38
C GLY A 167 26.51 -22.93 -20.15
N SER A 168 27.01 -22.88 -18.92
CA SER A 168 28.27 -23.56 -18.53
C SER A 168 28.19 -25.09 -18.66
N SER A 169 27.01 -25.68 -18.45
CA SER A 169 26.81 -27.13 -18.56
C SER A 169 26.72 -27.60 -20.01
N VAL A 170 26.09 -26.80 -20.87
CA VAL A 170 25.98 -27.05 -22.31
C VAL A 170 27.35 -26.93 -22.98
N GLN A 171 28.14 -25.90 -22.64
CA GLN A 171 29.51 -25.76 -23.14
C GLN A 171 30.37 -26.99 -22.80
N ARG A 172 30.34 -27.43 -21.54
CA ARG A 172 31.06 -28.64 -21.09
C ARG A 172 30.60 -29.92 -21.80
N ALA A 173 29.32 -30.01 -22.16
CA ALA A 173 28.80 -31.14 -22.92
C ALA A 173 29.32 -31.12 -24.36
N GLN A 174 29.34 -29.95 -25.01
CA GLN A 174 29.92 -29.76 -26.34
C GLN A 174 31.41 -30.11 -26.35
N ASP A 175 32.20 -29.60 -25.42
CA ASP A 175 33.63 -29.89 -25.31
C ASP A 175 33.91 -31.40 -25.17
N ARG A 176 33.06 -32.14 -24.44
CA ARG A 176 33.19 -33.61 -24.32
C ARG A 176 32.85 -34.32 -25.62
N ILE A 177 31.82 -33.87 -26.33
CA ILE A 177 31.43 -34.46 -27.62
C ILE A 177 32.55 -34.23 -28.63
N GLU A 178 33.10 -33.02 -28.71
CA GLU A 178 34.24 -32.72 -29.58
C GLU A 178 35.48 -33.53 -29.22
N GLN A 179 35.82 -33.66 -27.93
CA GLN A 179 36.92 -34.54 -27.50
C GLN A 179 36.67 -36.00 -27.85
N MET A 180 35.43 -36.47 -27.72
CA MET A 180 35.06 -37.84 -28.08
C MET A 180 35.19 -38.07 -29.59
N GLN A 181 34.73 -37.11 -30.40
CA GLN A 181 34.86 -37.15 -31.86
C GLN A 181 36.33 -37.08 -32.29
N ALA A 182 37.15 -36.23 -31.67
CA ALA A 182 38.58 -36.15 -31.95
C ALA A 182 39.31 -37.46 -31.56
N ARG A 183 38.91 -38.09 -30.45
CA ARG A 183 39.43 -39.42 -30.06
C ARG A 183 39.00 -40.51 -31.02
N SER A 184 37.73 -40.52 -31.46
CA SER A 184 37.27 -41.47 -32.48
C SER A 184 38.03 -41.29 -33.79
N GLY A 185 38.21 -40.06 -34.27
CA GLY A 185 38.99 -39.78 -35.47
C GLY A 185 40.46 -40.21 -35.35
N ALA A 186 41.09 -39.97 -34.19
CA ALA A 186 42.45 -40.44 -33.93
C ALA A 186 42.54 -41.98 -33.82
N LEU A 187 41.52 -42.65 -33.29
CA LEU A 187 41.44 -44.11 -33.26
C LEU A 187 41.26 -44.69 -34.67
N ASP A 188 40.40 -44.08 -35.49
CA ASP A 188 40.22 -44.47 -36.90
C ASP A 188 41.53 -44.31 -37.67
N GLU A 189 42.26 -43.21 -37.49
CA GLU A 189 43.57 -42.97 -38.12
C GLU A 189 44.66 -43.93 -37.62
N LEU A 190 44.62 -44.36 -36.36
CA LEU A 190 45.53 -45.36 -35.81
C LEU A 190 45.21 -46.80 -36.28
N ILE A 191 43.94 -47.10 -36.55
CA ILE A 191 43.51 -48.36 -37.19
C ILE A 191 43.97 -48.36 -38.67
N ASP A 192 43.75 -47.26 -39.39
CA ASP A 192 44.10 -47.13 -40.81
C ASP A 192 45.62 -47.10 -41.05
N SER A 193 46.39 -46.53 -40.12
CA SER A 193 47.86 -46.56 -40.15
C SER A 193 48.48 -47.88 -39.64
N GLY A 194 47.66 -48.82 -39.15
CA GLY A 194 48.10 -50.16 -38.75
C GLY A 194 48.82 -50.23 -37.41
N ALA A 195 48.77 -49.19 -36.58
CA ALA A 195 49.42 -49.14 -35.27
C ALA A 195 48.59 -49.82 -34.16
N LEU A 196 47.28 -50.02 -34.40
CA LEU A 196 46.34 -50.68 -33.50
C LEU A 196 45.77 -51.93 -34.18
N THR A 197 45.96 -53.10 -33.57
CA THR A 197 45.37 -54.36 -34.05
C THR A 197 43.92 -54.44 -33.61
N ASP A 198 42.99 -54.43 -34.57
CA ASP A 198 41.57 -54.58 -34.30
C ASP A 198 41.26 -56.00 -33.78
N TYR A 199 41.02 -56.12 -32.48
CA TYR A 199 40.60 -57.38 -31.85
C TYR A 199 39.11 -57.69 -32.05
N THR A 200 38.29 -56.73 -32.51
CA THR A 200 36.88 -56.95 -32.82
C THR A 200 36.69 -57.61 -34.18
N ALA A 201 37.59 -57.38 -35.13
CA ALA A 201 37.69 -58.17 -36.36
C ALA A 201 38.02 -59.65 -36.10
N GLN A 202 38.68 -59.99 -34.98
CA GLN A 202 39.09 -61.36 -34.68
C GLN A 202 38.01 -62.20 -33.95
N LEU A 203 36.94 -61.57 -33.45
CA LEU A 203 35.80 -62.24 -32.80
C LEU A 203 34.57 -62.36 -33.71
N GLY A 204 34.58 -61.74 -34.89
CA GLY A 204 33.54 -61.83 -35.92
C GLY A 204 33.95 -62.74 -37.07
N GLY A 205 34.22 -64.03 -36.80
CA GLY A 205 34.39 -65.01 -37.86
C GLY A 205 33.08 -65.24 -38.62
N GLY A 206 33.01 -64.78 -39.87
CA GLY A 206 31.92 -65.15 -40.80
C GLY A 206 31.36 -64.02 -41.66
N GLY A 207 32.20 -63.14 -42.22
CA GLY A 207 31.79 -62.19 -43.24
C GLY A 207 32.32 -62.59 -44.62
N ASP A 208 31.58 -63.40 -45.38
CA ASP A 208 31.77 -63.44 -46.85
C ASP A 208 30.56 -63.92 -47.68
N ASP A 209 29.41 -64.25 -47.06
CA ASP A 209 28.22 -64.71 -47.80
C ASP A 209 27.01 -63.75 -47.75
N LEU A 210 26.93 -62.85 -46.78
CA LEU A 210 25.78 -61.95 -46.62
C LEU A 210 25.89 -60.67 -47.49
N ASP A 211 27.08 -60.08 -47.59
CA ASP A 211 27.34 -58.89 -48.41
C ASP A 211 27.23 -59.16 -49.92
N ARG A 212 27.50 -60.40 -50.34
CA ARG A 212 27.34 -60.86 -51.72
C ARG A 212 25.87 -61.11 -52.09
N GLN A 213 25.04 -61.53 -51.12
CA GLN A 213 23.59 -61.72 -51.31
C GLN A 213 22.79 -60.41 -51.21
N LEU A 214 23.29 -59.40 -50.49
CA LEU A 214 22.66 -58.08 -50.41
C LEU A 214 22.85 -57.24 -51.68
N GLN A 215 23.93 -57.45 -52.44
CA GLN A 215 24.13 -56.80 -53.75
C GLN A 215 23.30 -57.44 -54.89
N LEU A 216 22.90 -58.71 -54.75
CA LEU A 216 21.97 -59.39 -55.65
C LEU A 216 20.48 -59.14 -55.31
N ALA A 217 20.19 -58.60 -54.12
CA ALA A 217 18.87 -58.13 -53.69
C ALA A 217 18.72 -56.59 -53.81
N GLY A 218 19.61 -55.94 -54.57
CA GLY A 218 19.50 -54.54 -54.94
C GLY A 218 18.30 -54.30 -55.87
N GLY A 219 17.18 -53.94 -55.26
CA GLY A 219 16.06 -53.33 -55.97
C GLY A 219 15.01 -52.88 -54.97
N THR A 220 14.96 -51.58 -54.67
CA THR A 220 13.75 -50.74 -54.85
C THR A 220 13.98 -49.36 -54.19
N ASP A 221 14.20 -48.36 -55.04
CA ASP A 221 14.27 -46.91 -54.78
C ASP A 221 12.93 -46.26 -54.31
N ASN A 222 12.01 -46.99 -53.66
CA ASN A 222 10.62 -46.52 -53.49
C ASN A 222 10.25 -45.97 -52.10
N SER A 223 11.18 -45.87 -51.13
CA SER A 223 10.81 -45.41 -49.78
C SER A 223 10.98 -43.90 -49.58
N VAL A 224 11.94 -43.26 -50.26
CA VAL A 224 12.25 -41.82 -50.07
C VAL A 224 11.34 -40.93 -50.94
N GLU A 225 11.07 -41.31 -52.19
CA GLU A 225 10.14 -40.58 -53.06
C GLU A 225 8.67 -40.72 -52.65
N ALA A 226 8.26 -41.87 -52.09
CA ALA A 226 6.94 -42.04 -51.51
C ALA A 226 6.74 -41.20 -50.23
N GLN A 227 7.79 -41.05 -49.41
CA GLN A 227 7.77 -40.17 -48.23
C GLN A 227 7.78 -38.68 -48.62
N LEU A 228 8.45 -38.30 -49.72
CA LEU A 228 8.45 -36.92 -50.24
C LEU A 228 7.08 -36.51 -50.82
N ALA A 229 6.37 -37.44 -51.47
CA ALA A 229 5.01 -37.22 -51.98
C ALA A 229 3.97 -37.12 -50.85
N ALA A 230 4.11 -37.93 -49.79
CA ALA A 230 3.25 -37.86 -48.61
C ALA A 230 3.44 -36.55 -47.81
N MET A 231 4.68 -36.04 -47.69
CA MET A 231 4.97 -34.77 -47.03
C MET A 231 4.44 -33.55 -47.81
N LYS A 232 4.47 -33.60 -49.15
CA LYS A 232 3.89 -32.54 -50.00
C LYS A 232 2.35 -32.52 -49.98
N ALA A 233 1.71 -33.68 -49.82
CA ALA A 233 0.25 -33.77 -49.68
C ALA A 233 -0.26 -33.27 -48.30
N GLN A 234 0.53 -33.43 -47.23
CA GLN A 234 0.18 -32.95 -45.89
C GLN A 234 0.40 -31.43 -45.70
N LEU A 235 1.27 -30.79 -46.49
CA LEU A 235 1.48 -29.33 -46.48
C LEU A 235 0.52 -28.55 -47.41
N GLY A 236 -0.36 -29.24 -48.16
CA GLY A 236 -1.27 -28.65 -49.15
C GLY A 236 -2.76 -28.61 -48.78
N GLN A 237 -3.16 -29.09 -47.59
CA GLN A 237 -4.55 -29.07 -47.11
C GLN A 237 -4.61 -28.53 -45.68
N GLY A 238 -4.62 -27.20 -45.56
CA GLY A 238 -4.81 -26.51 -44.29
C GLY A 238 -5.07 -25.02 -44.48
N ASP A 239 -5.66 -24.62 -45.60
CA ASP A 239 -6.12 -23.25 -45.78
C ASP A 239 -7.38 -23.24 -46.66
N THR A 240 -8.54 -23.27 -46.01
CA THR A 240 -9.78 -22.76 -46.62
C THR A 240 -10.70 -22.28 -45.48
N PRO A 241 -10.96 -20.97 -45.39
CA PRO A 241 -11.75 -20.39 -44.31
C PRO A 241 -13.25 -20.68 -44.49
N PRO A 242 -14.05 -20.83 -43.42
CA PRO A 242 -15.49 -20.99 -43.57
C PRO A 242 -16.11 -19.64 -43.94
N ARG A 243 -16.77 -19.59 -45.10
CA ARG A 243 -17.66 -18.51 -45.52
C ARG A 243 -19.10 -19.04 -45.62
N LEU A 244 -19.97 -18.46 -44.78
CA LEU A 244 -21.37 -18.00 -45.03
C LEU A 244 -22.45 -19.11 -45.21
N PRO A 245 -23.78 -18.86 -45.01
CA PRO A 245 -24.49 -17.61 -45.32
C PRO A 245 -25.69 -17.18 -44.43
N ASP A 246 -26.21 -16.00 -44.79
CA ASP A 246 -27.49 -15.39 -44.41
C ASP A 246 -28.71 -16.27 -44.70
N GLY A 247 -29.73 -16.10 -43.85
CA GLY A 247 -31.10 -16.59 -43.99
C GLY A 247 -31.97 -16.01 -42.87
#